data_AF-A0A8C3BHC7-F1
#
_entry.id   AF-A0A8C3BHC7-F1
#
_cell.length_a   1.000
_cell.length_b   1.000
_cell.length_c   1.000
_cell.angle_alpha   90.00
_cell.angle_beta   90.00
_cell.angle_gamma   90.00
#
_symmetry.space_group_name_H-M   'P 1'
#
loop_
_entity.id
_entity.type
_entity.pdbx_description
1 polymer ?
#
loop_
_entity_poly.entity_id
_entity_poly.type
_entity_poly.pdbx_seq_one_letter_code
_entity_poly.pdbx_strand_id
1 'polypeptide(L)'
;MCNILKQEGVIVKRPDPIDWSVKYKTPDFESTGMYAAMPRDILLVVGNEIIEAPMAWRARFFEYRAYRRIIKEYFNCGAKWTTAPKPTMADELYDKDYPIRSVEDRHKLAAQGKFVTTEYEPCFDAADFIRAGRDIFVQRSQVTNYMGIEWMRRHLAPDYRVHVISFKDPNPMHIDATFNIIGPGLVLSNPDRPCYQVRLQQSRKYQVFNIKNDSDILADRLNHLK
;
A
#
# COMPACT_ATOMS: atom_id res chain seq x y z
N MET A 1 -18.30 -2.26 -12.76
CA MET A 1 -17.05 -1.45 -12.73
C MET A 1 -16.31 -1.41 -14.07
N CYS A 2 -15.76 -2.51 -14.61
CA CYS A 2 -14.96 -2.46 -15.85
C CYS A 2 -15.68 -1.84 -17.06
N ASN A 3 -16.97 -2.16 -17.27
CA ASN A 3 -17.75 -1.58 -18.36
C ASN A 3 -17.95 -0.07 -18.20
N ILE A 4 -18.17 0.39 -16.96
CA ILE A 4 -18.29 1.82 -16.63
C ILE A 4 -16.98 2.54 -16.96
N LEU A 5 -15.82 2.02 -16.53
CA LEU A 5 -14.52 2.62 -16.86
C LEU A 5 -14.27 2.73 -18.37
N LYS A 6 -14.67 1.71 -19.14
CA LYS A 6 -14.57 1.75 -20.61
C LYS A 6 -15.49 2.80 -21.23
N GLN A 7 -16.70 2.98 -20.68
CA GLN A 7 -17.62 4.03 -21.11
C GLN A 7 -17.07 5.43 -20.84
N GLU A 8 -16.31 5.59 -19.76
CA GLU A 8 -15.55 6.81 -19.44
C GLU A 8 -14.24 6.95 -20.26
N GLY A 9 -14.03 6.15 -21.30
CA GLY A 9 -12.86 6.23 -22.19
C GLY A 9 -11.56 5.65 -21.63
N VAL A 10 -11.59 4.96 -20.48
CA VAL A 10 -10.40 4.35 -19.87
C VAL A 10 -10.09 3.00 -20.51
N ILE A 11 -8.83 2.78 -20.89
CA ILE A 11 -8.33 1.49 -21.36
C ILE A 11 -8.16 0.55 -20.15
N VAL A 12 -8.89 -0.57 -20.14
CA VAL A 12 -8.86 -1.54 -19.04
C VAL A 12 -8.03 -2.76 -19.42
N LYS A 13 -6.95 -3.03 -18.66
CA LYS A 13 -6.18 -4.29 -18.68
C LYS A 13 -6.55 -5.16 -17.47
N ARG A 14 -6.46 -6.49 -17.61
CA ARG A 14 -6.81 -7.45 -16.56
C ARG A 14 -5.69 -8.48 -16.36
N PRO A 15 -5.39 -8.87 -15.11
CA PRO A 15 -4.45 -9.95 -14.84
C PRO A 15 -4.91 -11.25 -15.47
N ASP A 16 -3.96 -12.14 -15.72
CA ASP A 16 -4.25 -13.49 -16.22
C ASP A 16 -4.98 -14.31 -15.15
N PRO A 17 -5.97 -15.15 -15.55
CA PRO A 17 -6.55 -16.13 -14.66
C PRO A 17 -5.47 -17.10 -14.16
N ILE A 18 -5.38 -17.28 -12.84
CA ILE A 18 -4.45 -18.20 -12.19
C ILE A 18 -5.25 -18.99 -11.15
N ASP A 19 -4.94 -20.29 -11.02
CA ASP A 19 -5.37 -21.10 -9.89
C ASP A 19 -4.48 -20.81 -8.68
N TRP A 20 -5.03 -20.14 -7.68
CA TRP A 20 -4.33 -19.74 -6.45
C TRP A 20 -4.31 -20.84 -5.39
N SER A 21 -5.02 -21.95 -5.60
CA SER A 21 -5.00 -23.09 -4.68
C SER A 21 -3.73 -23.94 -4.83
N VAL A 22 -2.99 -23.77 -5.92
CA VAL A 22 -1.74 -24.48 -6.19
C VAL A 22 -0.73 -24.20 -5.09
N LYS A 23 -0.25 -25.27 -4.47
CA LYS A 23 0.80 -25.23 -3.45
C LYS A 23 2.16 -25.02 -4.11
N TYR A 24 2.99 -24.20 -3.48
CA TYR A 24 4.38 -24.01 -3.89
C TYR A 24 5.30 -24.01 -2.67
N LYS A 25 6.57 -24.30 -2.92
CA LYS A 25 7.62 -24.41 -1.92
C LYS A 25 8.86 -23.65 -2.37
N THR A 26 9.36 -22.76 -1.53
CA THR A 26 10.70 -22.17 -1.62
C THR A 26 11.66 -22.96 -0.70
N PRO A 27 12.97 -22.68 -0.69
CA PRO A 27 13.86 -23.21 0.33
C PRO A 27 13.46 -22.82 1.77
N ASP A 28 12.79 -21.68 1.94
CA ASP A 28 12.50 -21.07 3.25
C ASP A 28 11.09 -21.37 3.78
N PHE A 29 10.10 -21.63 2.90
CA PHE A 29 8.71 -21.91 3.32
C PHE A 29 7.87 -22.67 2.27
N GLU A 30 6.70 -23.13 2.69
CA GLU A 30 5.67 -23.68 1.81
C GLU A 30 4.34 -22.92 2.02
N SER A 31 3.60 -22.64 0.95
CA SER A 31 2.31 -21.94 1.02
C SER A 31 1.42 -22.25 -0.18
N THR A 32 0.17 -21.78 -0.14
CA THR A 32 -0.71 -21.64 -1.31
C THR A 32 -0.72 -20.17 -1.75
N GLY A 33 -1.37 -19.89 -2.88
CA GLY A 33 -1.59 -18.51 -3.33
C GLY A 33 -2.69 -17.79 -2.55
N MET A 34 -2.89 -16.52 -2.89
CA MET A 34 -4.00 -15.69 -2.40
C MET A 34 -4.97 -15.32 -3.53
N TYR A 35 -4.63 -14.32 -4.34
CA TYR A 35 -5.42 -13.85 -5.49
C TYR A 35 -4.61 -12.88 -6.37
N ALA A 36 -5.23 -12.33 -7.41
CA ALA A 36 -4.81 -11.10 -8.11
C ALA A 36 -5.95 -10.06 -8.16
N ALA A 37 -6.66 -9.90 -7.03
CA ALA A 37 -7.79 -8.97 -6.92
C ALA A 37 -7.35 -7.50 -6.76
N MET A 38 -6.19 -7.28 -6.14
CA MET A 38 -5.71 -5.94 -5.74
C MET A 38 -4.39 -5.57 -6.45
N PRO A 39 -4.43 -5.08 -7.71
CA PRO A 39 -3.23 -4.62 -8.41
C PRO A 39 -2.47 -3.50 -7.66
N ARG A 40 -3.18 -2.73 -6.82
CA ARG A 40 -2.62 -1.63 -6.01
C ARG A 40 -1.59 -2.10 -5.01
N ASP A 41 -1.74 -3.32 -4.50
CA ASP A 41 -0.88 -3.88 -3.47
C ASP A 41 0.48 -4.29 -4.01
N ILE A 42 0.54 -4.72 -5.27
CA ILE A 42 1.76 -5.26 -5.88
C ILE A 42 2.41 -4.34 -6.92
N LEU A 43 1.65 -3.44 -7.56
CA LEU A 43 2.17 -2.60 -8.64
C LEU A 43 2.08 -1.11 -8.29
N LEU A 44 3.22 -0.43 -8.35
CA LEU A 44 3.31 1.03 -8.30
C LEU A 44 3.83 1.57 -9.62
N VAL A 45 3.20 2.62 -10.15
CA VAL A 45 3.69 3.33 -11.35
C VAL A 45 4.23 4.69 -10.96
N VAL A 46 5.50 4.96 -11.25
CA VAL A 46 6.18 6.25 -10.96
C VAL A 46 6.82 6.76 -12.25
N GLY A 47 6.33 7.89 -12.77
CA GLY A 47 6.75 8.36 -14.10
C GLY A 47 6.39 7.36 -15.19
N ASN A 48 7.38 6.93 -15.99
CA ASN A 48 7.25 5.90 -17.02
C ASN A 48 7.69 4.49 -16.53
N GLU A 49 7.79 4.28 -15.21
CA GLU A 49 8.28 3.05 -14.60
C GLU A 49 7.19 2.30 -13.84
N ILE A 50 7.08 1.00 -14.09
CA ILE A 50 6.26 0.05 -13.33
C ILE A 50 7.18 -0.71 -12.37
N ILE A 51 6.87 -0.65 -11.07
CA ILE A 51 7.62 -1.29 -9.99
C ILE A 51 6.77 -2.42 -9.39
N GLU A 52 7.28 -3.65 -9.44
CA GLU A 52 6.73 -4.79 -8.70
C GLU A 52 7.21 -4.75 -7.24
N ALA A 53 6.27 -4.68 -6.30
CA ALA A 53 6.53 -4.74 -4.88
C ALA A 53 6.96 -6.16 -4.45
N PRO A 54 7.82 -6.27 -3.42
CA PRO A 54 8.31 -7.56 -2.94
C PRO A 54 7.24 -8.37 -2.22
N MET A 55 6.21 -7.71 -1.68
CA MET A 55 5.22 -8.25 -0.77
C MET A 55 5.83 -8.67 0.57
N ALA A 56 5.00 -8.91 1.58
CA ALA A 56 5.43 -9.43 2.88
C ALA A 56 4.69 -10.69 3.33
N TRP A 57 3.67 -11.14 2.58
CA TRP A 57 2.93 -12.36 2.90
C TRP A 57 3.42 -13.52 2.04
N ARG A 58 3.75 -14.64 2.71
CA ARG A 58 4.15 -15.89 2.04
C ARG A 58 3.17 -16.26 0.92
N ALA A 59 1.85 -16.19 1.18
CA ALA A 59 0.81 -16.50 0.20
C ALA A 59 0.77 -15.59 -1.05
N ARG A 60 1.42 -14.42 -1.00
CA ARG A 60 1.48 -13.44 -2.09
C ARG A 60 2.82 -13.47 -2.83
N PHE A 61 3.71 -14.42 -2.51
CA PHE A 61 5.06 -14.49 -3.07
C PHE A 61 5.05 -14.51 -4.60
N PHE A 62 4.17 -15.33 -5.21
CA PHE A 62 4.07 -15.47 -6.67
C PHE A 62 2.94 -14.65 -7.31
N GLU A 63 2.37 -13.65 -6.61
CA GLU A 63 1.25 -12.84 -7.13
C GLU A 63 1.59 -12.09 -8.42
N TYR A 64 2.86 -11.70 -8.59
CA TYR A 64 3.36 -11.01 -9.79
C TYR A 64 3.06 -11.77 -11.10
N ARG A 65 2.96 -13.11 -11.05
CA ARG A 65 2.77 -13.96 -12.24
C ARG A 65 1.54 -13.56 -13.03
N ALA A 66 0.47 -13.15 -12.34
CA ALA A 66 -0.79 -12.75 -12.97
C ALA A 66 -0.65 -11.47 -13.84
N TYR A 67 0.37 -10.65 -13.59
CA TYR A 67 0.55 -9.36 -14.24
C TYR A 67 1.63 -9.37 -15.33
N ARG A 68 2.46 -10.42 -15.41
CA ARG A 68 3.65 -10.44 -16.29
C ARG A 68 3.32 -10.28 -17.78
N ARG A 69 2.17 -10.76 -18.27
CA ARG A 69 1.77 -10.50 -19.67
C ARG A 69 1.60 -9.01 -19.93
N ILE A 70 0.88 -8.31 -19.06
CA ILE A 70 0.64 -6.86 -19.19
C ILE A 70 1.94 -6.08 -19.06
N ILE A 71 2.79 -6.42 -18.08
CA ILE A 71 4.04 -5.71 -17.84
C ILE A 71 5.00 -5.87 -19.02
N LYS A 72 5.12 -7.09 -19.58
CA LYS A 72 5.91 -7.33 -20.81
C LYS A 72 5.39 -6.55 -22.02
N GLU A 73 4.07 -6.42 -22.16
CA GLU A 73 3.47 -5.58 -23.21
C GLU A 73 3.94 -4.12 -23.06
N TYR A 74 3.84 -3.54 -21.86
CA TYR A 74 4.30 -2.17 -21.62
C TYR A 74 5.81 -1.99 -21.78
N PHE A 75 6.60 -2.97 -21.33
CA PHE A 75 8.05 -2.98 -21.51
C PHE A 75 8.43 -2.95 -22.99
N ASN A 76 7.78 -3.77 -23.83
CA ASN A 76 7.98 -3.76 -25.29
C ASN A 76 7.55 -2.44 -25.95
N CYS A 77 6.68 -1.65 -25.29
CA CYS A 77 6.31 -0.30 -25.70
C CYS A 77 7.20 0.81 -25.09
N GLY A 78 8.30 0.45 -24.41
CA GLY A 78 9.29 1.39 -23.87
C GLY A 78 9.07 1.83 -22.43
N ALA A 79 8.13 1.23 -21.69
CA ALA A 79 8.03 1.47 -20.24
C ALA A 79 9.24 0.88 -19.51
N LYS A 80 9.71 1.56 -18.46
CA LYS A 80 10.70 0.98 -17.54
C LYS A 80 10.00 -0.06 -16.67
N TRP A 81 10.66 -1.20 -16.44
CA TRP A 81 10.15 -2.27 -15.59
C TRP A 81 11.19 -2.61 -14.52
N THR A 82 10.79 -2.50 -13.26
CA THR A 82 11.60 -2.79 -12.09
C THR A 82 10.90 -3.80 -11.21
N THR A 83 11.68 -4.71 -10.61
CA THR A 83 11.24 -5.58 -9.53
C THR A 83 12.06 -5.28 -8.30
N ALA A 84 11.42 -4.92 -7.19
CA ALA A 84 12.12 -4.79 -5.92
C ALA A 84 12.74 -6.14 -5.50
N PRO A 85 13.81 -6.15 -4.68
CA PRO A 85 14.44 -7.38 -4.21
C PRO A 85 13.40 -8.28 -3.54
N LYS A 86 13.22 -9.49 -4.06
CA LYS A 86 12.24 -10.44 -3.53
C LYS A 86 12.77 -10.98 -2.19
N PRO A 87 12.06 -10.77 -1.06
CA PRO A 87 12.49 -11.28 0.23
C PRO A 87 12.45 -12.81 0.21
N THR A 88 13.34 -13.44 0.97
CA THR A 88 13.26 -14.88 1.26
C THR A 88 11.95 -15.24 1.96
N MET A 89 11.41 -14.30 2.76
CA MET A 89 10.29 -14.54 3.68
C MET A 89 10.57 -15.70 4.63
N ALA A 90 11.84 -15.86 4.99
CA ALA A 90 12.26 -16.74 6.06
C ALA A 90 11.64 -16.31 7.40
N ASP A 91 11.75 -17.17 8.39
CA ASP A 91 11.12 -16.98 9.69
C ASP A 91 11.59 -15.70 10.40
N GLU A 92 12.82 -15.25 10.12
CA GLU A 92 13.46 -14.05 10.64
C GLU A 92 12.78 -12.75 10.19
N LEU A 93 12.05 -12.77 9.06
CA LEU A 93 11.25 -11.63 8.62
C LEU A 93 10.06 -11.37 9.56
N TYR A 94 9.65 -12.36 10.35
CA TYR A 94 8.45 -12.30 11.18
C TYR A 94 8.76 -12.41 12.67
N ASP A 95 8.18 -11.52 13.47
CA ASP A 95 8.14 -11.69 14.93
C ASP A 95 7.16 -12.82 15.28
N LYS A 96 7.69 -14.01 15.55
CA LYS A 96 6.90 -15.21 15.90
C LYS A 96 6.12 -15.04 17.20
N ASP A 97 6.64 -14.22 18.11
CA ASP A 97 6.05 -13.97 19.43
C ASP A 97 5.23 -12.68 19.44
N TYR A 98 4.87 -12.14 18.27
CA TYR A 98 4.11 -10.92 18.12
C TYR A 98 2.82 -10.99 18.97
N PRO A 99 2.73 -10.24 20.09
CA PRO A 99 1.81 -10.57 21.18
C PRO A 99 0.42 -9.99 20.92
N ILE A 100 -0.22 -10.47 19.85
CA ILE A 100 -1.56 -10.06 19.47
C ILE A 100 -2.58 -11.09 19.96
N ARG A 101 -3.41 -10.69 20.91
CA ARG A 101 -4.56 -11.49 21.37
C ARG A 101 -5.89 -10.84 21.02
N SER A 102 -5.86 -9.54 20.77
CA SER A 102 -6.99 -8.73 20.33
C SER A 102 -6.55 -7.65 19.33
N VAL A 103 -7.53 -7.02 18.68
CA VAL A 103 -7.31 -5.84 17.84
C VAL A 103 -6.71 -4.70 18.68
N GLU A 104 -7.16 -4.51 19.92
CA GLU A 104 -6.64 -3.50 20.86
C GLU A 104 -5.16 -3.69 21.22
N ASP A 105 -4.68 -4.93 21.32
CA ASP A 105 -3.26 -5.20 21.54
C ASP A 105 -2.42 -4.74 20.35
N ARG A 106 -2.90 -5.00 19.13
CA ARG A 106 -2.26 -4.51 17.90
C ARG A 106 -2.17 -2.99 17.89
N HIS A 107 -3.20 -2.30 18.39
CA HIS A 107 -3.21 -0.83 18.46
C HIS A 107 -2.06 -0.31 19.34
N LYS A 108 -1.88 -0.92 20.52
CA LYS A 108 -0.81 -0.55 21.47
C LYS A 108 0.56 -0.88 20.90
N LEU A 109 0.71 -2.02 20.22
CA LEU A 109 1.96 -2.44 19.59
C LEU A 109 2.36 -1.50 18.45
N ALA A 110 1.42 -1.17 17.55
CA ALA A 110 1.67 -0.23 16.46
C ALA A 110 2.07 1.16 16.98
N ALA A 111 1.41 1.64 18.05
CA ALA A 111 1.79 2.89 18.72
C ALA A 111 3.20 2.85 19.37
N GLN A 112 3.68 1.65 19.74
CA GLN A 112 5.04 1.42 20.22
C GLN A 112 6.05 1.19 19.10
N GLY A 113 5.63 1.25 17.83
CA GLY A 113 6.49 0.93 16.69
C GLY A 113 6.80 -0.56 16.53
N LYS A 114 6.02 -1.43 17.18
CA LYS A 114 6.14 -2.90 17.06
C LYS A 114 5.14 -3.43 16.05
N PHE A 115 5.62 -4.29 15.17
CA PHE A 115 4.83 -4.88 14.10
C PHE A 115 5.32 -6.29 13.82
N VAL A 116 4.54 -7.07 13.07
CA VAL A 116 4.84 -8.47 12.78
C VAL A 116 6.07 -8.61 11.88
N THR A 117 6.36 -7.64 11.00
CA THR A 117 7.59 -7.65 10.19
C THR A 117 8.75 -7.01 10.92
N THR A 118 9.90 -7.70 10.88
CA THR A 118 11.20 -7.21 11.35
C THR A 118 11.90 -6.37 10.28
N GLU A 119 13.12 -5.92 10.58
CA GLU A 119 14.04 -5.29 9.61
C GLU A 119 15.12 -6.30 9.15
N TYR A 120 14.77 -7.58 8.99
CA TYR A 120 15.71 -8.60 8.51
C TYR A 120 16.08 -8.41 7.03
N GLU A 121 15.10 -8.10 6.19
CA GLU A 121 15.26 -7.84 4.76
C GLU A 121 14.17 -6.88 4.24
N PRO A 122 14.34 -6.21 3.08
CA PRO A 122 13.34 -5.30 2.54
C PRO A 122 12.01 -6.00 2.22
N CYS A 123 10.90 -5.52 2.80
CA CYS A 123 9.55 -5.94 2.42
C CYS A 123 8.60 -4.74 2.40
N PHE A 124 7.67 -4.71 1.44
CA PHE A 124 6.62 -3.71 1.32
C PHE A 124 5.51 -4.15 0.38
N ASP A 125 4.31 -3.62 0.63
CA ASP A 125 3.21 -3.58 -0.35
C ASP A 125 3.19 -2.19 -0.98
N ALA A 126 2.99 -2.12 -2.31
CA ALA A 126 2.89 -0.86 -3.04
C ALA A 126 1.75 0.04 -2.54
N ALA A 127 0.70 -0.54 -1.96
CA ALA A 127 -0.46 0.18 -1.45
C ALA A 127 -0.19 0.98 -0.16
N ASP A 128 0.96 0.79 0.50
CA ASP A 128 1.39 1.72 1.57
C ASP A 128 1.97 3.02 1.02
N PHE A 129 2.22 3.12 -0.28
CA PHE A 129 2.73 4.31 -0.95
C PHE A 129 1.62 5.05 -1.71
N ILE A 130 1.52 6.36 -1.48
CA ILE A 130 0.63 7.24 -2.24
C ILE A 130 1.41 8.38 -2.89
N ARG A 131 1.10 8.66 -4.15
CA ARG A 131 1.87 9.57 -5.01
C ARG A 131 1.22 10.96 -5.07
N ALA A 132 2.06 11.99 -5.04
CA ALA A 132 1.71 13.39 -5.25
C ALA A 132 2.80 14.09 -6.10
N GLY A 133 2.89 13.72 -7.37
CA GLY A 133 3.92 14.25 -8.28
C GLY A 133 5.31 13.77 -7.86
N ARG A 134 6.21 14.71 -7.50
CA ARG A 134 7.58 14.41 -7.04
C ARG A 134 7.65 13.94 -5.59
N ASP A 135 6.58 14.06 -4.83
CA ASP A 135 6.52 13.59 -3.44
C ASP A 135 5.70 12.31 -3.37
N ILE A 136 6.20 11.31 -2.65
CA ILE A 136 5.55 10.04 -2.38
C ILE A 136 5.48 9.90 -0.87
N PHE A 137 4.29 9.61 -0.35
CA PHE A 137 4.08 9.42 1.08
C PHE A 137 3.92 7.93 1.35
N VAL A 138 4.51 7.47 2.45
CA VAL A 138 4.46 6.08 2.87
C VAL A 138 4.27 5.98 4.38
N GLN A 139 3.62 4.92 4.84
CA GLN A 139 3.60 4.56 6.25
C GLN A 139 4.36 3.27 6.49
N ARG A 140 5.05 3.19 7.63
CA ARG A 140 5.50 1.91 8.18
C ARG A 140 4.24 1.14 8.60
N SER A 141 4.06 -0.06 8.06
CA SER A 141 2.86 -0.88 8.25
C SER A 141 3.24 -2.31 8.61
N GLN A 142 2.27 -3.19 8.87
CA GLN A 142 2.52 -4.61 9.13
C GLN A 142 3.19 -5.34 7.95
N VAL A 143 3.16 -4.77 6.74
CA VAL A 143 3.73 -5.36 5.52
C VAL A 143 4.83 -4.52 4.88
N THR A 144 5.04 -3.30 5.35
CA THR A 144 6.04 -2.34 4.84
C THR A 144 6.98 -1.91 5.94
N ASN A 145 8.24 -2.38 5.87
CA ASN A 145 9.28 -2.09 6.84
C ASN A 145 10.20 -0.94 6.40
N TYR A 146 11.07 -0.45 7.29
CA TYR A 146 11.94 0.68 6.98
C TYR A 146 12.97 0.35 5.92
N MET A 147 13.48 -0.89 5.86
CA MET A 147 14.37 -1.34 4.78
C MET A 147 13.69 -1.26 3.40
N GLY A 148 12.41 -1.63 3.29
CA GLY A 148 11.60 -1.50 2.07
C GLY A 148 11.36 -0.05 1.67
N ILE A 149 11.01 0.80 2.63
CA ILE A 149 10.88 2.26 2.44
C ILE A 149 12.20 2.86 1.95
N GLU A 150 13.31 2.46 2.56
CA GLU A 150 14.65 2.93 2.24
C GLU A 150 15.11 2.48 0.85
N TRP A 151 14.75 1.26 0.44
CA TRP A 151 14.97 0.80 -0.93
C TRP A 151 14.25 1.69 -1.93
N MET A 152 12.96 1.96 -1.72
CA MET A 152 12.16 2.87 -2.56
C MET A 152 12.76 4.28 -2.62
N ARG A 153 13.18 4.82 -1.46
CA ARG A 153 13.78 6.14 -1.36
C ARG A 153 15.08 6.25 -2.15
N ARG A 154 15.98 5.26 -2.04
CA ARG A 154 17.24 5.23 -2.80
C ARG A 154 17.02 5.02 -4.29
N HIS A 155 16.10 4.13 -4.65
CA HIS A 155 15.80 3.78 -6.04
C HIS A 155 15.24 4.97 -6.84
N LEU A 156 14.38 5.79 -6.21
CA LEU A 156 13.70 6.89 -6.89
C LEU A 156 14.41 8.26 -6.74
N ALA A 157 15.46 8.35 -5.93
CA ALA A 157 16.25 9.56 -5.81
C ALA A 157 17.10 9.80 -7.08
N PRO A 158 17.39 11.07 -7.43
CA PRO A 158 16.98 12.30 -6.75
C PRO A 158 15.62 12.86 -7.22
N ASP A 159 14.99 12.26 -8.23
CA ASP A 159 13.81 12.83 -8.90
C ASP A 159 12.56 12.87 -8.04
N TYR A 160 12.41 11.86 -7.17
CA TYR A 160 11.29 11.74 -6.24
C TYR A 160 11.76 11.72 -4.80
N ARG A 161 10.89 12.18 -3.91
CA ARG A 161 11.11 12.26 -2.45
C ARG A 161 10.10 11.35 -1.76
N VAL A 162 10.59 10.38 -1.00
CA VAL A 162 9.77 9.48 -0.19
C VAL A 162 9.70 10.01 1.24
N HIS A 163 8.49 10.29 1.73
CA HIS A 163 8.21 10.84 3.06
C HIS A 163 7.49 9.81 3.90
N VAL A 164 8.06 9.48 5.05
CA VAL A 164 7.38 8.62 6.03
C VAL A 164 6.39 9.47 6.83
N ILE A 165 5.14 9.05 6.83
CA ILE A 165 4.07 9.58 7.68
C ILE A 165 3.46 8.46 8.50
N SER A 166 2.80 8.81 9.60
CA SER A 166 2.27 7.88 10.57
C SER A 166 0.94 8.39 11.10
N PHE A 167 0.09 7.47 11.52
CA PHE A 167 -1.27 7.75 11.93
C PHE A 167 -1.54 7.09 13.26
N LYS A 168 -2.60 7.53 13.95
CA LYS A 168 -3.25 6.71 14.98
C LYS A 168 -4.03 5.56 14.31
N ASP A 169 -3.38 4.85 13.40
CA ASP A 169 -3.93 3.71 12.67
C ASP A 169 -3.66 2.45 13.47
N PRO A 170 -4.72 1.73 13.82
CA PRO A 170 -4.58 0.76 14.87
C PRO A 170 -4.31 -0.64 14.24
N ASN A 171 -4.43 -0.77 12.91
CA ASN A 171 -3.95 -1.90 12.12
C ASN A 171 -3.37 -1.43 10.78
N PRO A 172 -2.18 -0.81 10.78
CA PRO A 172 -1.63 -0.20 9.60
C PRO A 172 -1.27 -1.27 8.57
N MET A 173 -1.99 -1.25 7.46
CA MET A 173 -1.73 -1.98 6.22
C MET A 173 -2.47 -1.22 5.12
N HIS A 174 -1.70 -0.73 4.15
CA HIS A 174 -2.18 0.10 3.03
C HIS A 174 -2.65 1.49 3.49
N ILE A 175 -2.22 2.52 2.77
CA ILE A 175 -2.41 3.92 3.20
C ILE A 175 -3.65 4.57 2.59
N ASP A 176 -4.18 4.02 1.50
CA ASP A 176 -5.20 4.64 0.64
C ASP A 176 -6.62 4.68 1.24
N ALA A 177 -6.88 3.92 2.31
CA ALA A 177 -8.09 4.03 3.15
C ALA A 177 -7.90 4.91 4.41
N THR A 178 -6.68 5.41 4.63
CA THR A 178 -6.32 6.28 5.76
C THR A 178 -6.04 7.71 5.29
N PHE A 179 -5.31 7.86 4.19
CA PHE A 179 -4.87 9.14 3.63
C PHE A 179 -4.85 9.06 2.10
N ASN A 180 -5.91 9.58 1.46
CA ASN A 180 -6.12 9.44 0.02
C ASN A 180 -6.04 10.80 -0.69
N ILE A 181 -4.97 11.01 -1.47
CA ILE A 181 -4.73 12.24 -2.22
C ILE A 181 -5.58 12.19 -3.50
N ILE A 182 -6.59 13.06 -3.56
CA ILE A 182 -7.59 13.07 -4.64
C ILE A 182 -7.36 14.17 -5.69
N GLY A 183 -6.43 15.08 -5.42
CA GLY A 183 -6.08 16.15 -6.33
C GLY A 183 -4.92 17.01 -5.83
N PRO A 184 -4.44 17.98 -6.65
CA PRO A 184 -3.38 18.89 -6.24
C PRO A 184 -3.75 19.65 -4.96
N GLY A 185 -3.03 19.39 -3.88
CA GLY A 185 -3.31 20.01 -2.58
C GLY A 185 -4.60 19.52 -1.91
N LEU A 186 -5.22 18.43 -2.36
CA LEU A 186 -6.46 17.90 -1.77
C LEU A 186 -6.25 16.49 -1.24
N VAL A 187 -6.64 16.26 0.02
CA VAL A 187 -6.57 14.94 0.63
C VAL A 187 -7.82 14.59 1.43
N LEU A 188 -8.30 13.36 1.24
CA LEU A 188 -9.26 12.73 2.14
C LEU A 188 -8.50 12.08 3.29
N SER A 189 -8.76 12.52 4.52
CA SER A 189 -8.20 11.92 5.73
C SER A 189 -9.28 11.14 6.46
N ASN A 190 -8.93 9.93 6.89
CA ASN A 190 -9.79 9.12 7.73
C ASN A 190 -9.86 9.74 9.14
N PRO A 191 -11.05 10.09 9.67
CA PRO A 191 -11.19 10.75 10.97
C PRO A 191 -10.75 9.85 12.14
N ASP A 192 -10.87 8.53 11.99
CA ASP A 192 -10.53 7.56 13.04
C ASP A 192 -9.01 7.31 13.10
N ARG A 193 -8.28 7.70 12.05
CA ARG A 193 -6.85 7.47 11.88
C ARG A 193 -6.12 8.78 11.59
N PRO A 194 -6.16 9.76 12.51
CA PRO A 194 -5.53 11.06 12.29
C PRO A 194 -4.02 10.91 12.07
N CYS A 195 -3.50 11.67 11.09
CA CYS A 195 -2.08 11.76 10.80
C CYS A 195 -1.36 12.51 11.92
N TYR A 196 -0.24 11.99 12.42
CA TYR A 196 0.58 12.69 13.42
C TYR A 196 1.33 13.88 12.82
N GLN A 197 1.64 13.82 11.53
CA GLN A 197 2.38 14.85 10.80
C GLN A 197 1.48 15.95 10.21
N VAL A 198 0.46 16.41 10.95
CA VAL A 198 -0.48 17.47 10.49
C VAL A 198 0.24 18.73 9.99
N ARG A 199 1.36 19.11 10.61
CA ARG A 199 2.16 20.28 10.20
C ARG A 199 2.79 20.11 8.81
N LEU A 200 3.14 18.89 8.40
CA LEU A 200 3.61 18.61 7.03
C LEU A 200 2.49 18.85 6.00
N GLN A 201 1.24 18.52 6.33
CA GLN A 201 0.07 18.79 5.48
C GLN A 201 -0.15 20.31 5.34
N GLN A 202 -0.10 21.04 6.47
CA GLN A 202 -0.26 22.50 6.51
C GLN A 202 0.86 23.24 5.77
N SER A 203 2.12 22.86 5.98
CA SER A 203 3.28 23.48 5.32
C SER A 203 3.30 23.30 3.80
N ARG A 204 2.70 22.20 3.31
CA ARG A 204 2.58 21.88 1.88
C ARG A 204 1.25 22.35 1.27
N LYS A 205 0.44 23.11 2.02
CA LYS A 205 -0.87 23.65 1.60
C LYS A 205 -1.88 22.58 1.15
N TYR A 206 -1.85 21.40 1.78
CA TYR A 206 -2.93 20.44 1.58
C TYR A 206 -4.18 20.89 2.33
N GLN A 207 -5.29 21.03 1.63
CA GLN A 207 -6.63 21.09 2.19
C GLN A 207 -7.06 19.66 2.56
N VAL A 208 -7.35 19.46 3.85
CA VAL A 208 -7.72 18.17 4.41
C VAL A 208 -9.24 18.11 4.54
N PHE A 209 -9.85 17.15 3.87
CA PHE A 209 -11.27 16.81 4.03
C PHE A 209 -11.38 15.55 4.89
N ASN A 210 -12.07 15.64 6.02
CA ASN A 210 -12.39 14.47 6.82
C ASN A 210 -13.66 13.82 6.26
N ILE A 211 -13.58 12.53 5.94
CA ILE A 211 -14.75 11.77 5.49
C ILE A 211 -15.67 11.62 6.70
N LYS A 212 -16.90 12.13 6.61
CA LYS A 212 -17.92 11.94 7.65
C LYS A 212 -18.47 10.52 7.60
N ASN A 213 -18.74 9.91 8.76
CA ASN A 213 -19.44 8.63 8.80
C ASN A 213 -20.92 8.85 8.43
N ASP A 214 -21.60 7.81 7.90
CA ASP A 214 -23.02 7.89 7.50
C ASP A 214 -23.93 8.36 8.64
N SER A 215 -23.58 8.04 9.89
CA SER A 215 -24.25 8.54 11.10
C SER A 215 -24.19 10.06 11.24
N ASP A 216 -23.08 10.68 10.86
CA ASP A 216 -22.86 12.12 10.97
C ASP A 216 -23.58 12.87 9.84
N ILE A 217 -23.69 12.23 8.66
CA ILE A 217 -24.46 12.75 7.52
C ILE A 217 -25.97 12.74 7.84
N LEU A 218 -26.47 11.68 8.49
CA LEU A 218 -27.85 11.61 8.97
C LEU A 218 -28.15 12.64 10.07
N ALA A 219 -27.22 12.84 11.00
CA ALA A 219 -27.34 13.86 12.05
C ALA A 219 -27.38 15.28 11.47
N ASP A 220 -26.55 15.60 10.47
CA ASP A 220 -26.58 16.89 9.78
C ASP A 220 -27.88 17.11 9.00
N ARG A 221 -28.42 16.06 8.34
CA ARG A 221 -29.72 16.14 7.66
C ARG A 221 -30.90 16.37 8.61
N LEU A 222 -30.85 15.82 9.82
CA LEU A 222 -31.88 16.04 10.85
C LEU A 222 -31.82 17.44 11.46
N ASN A 223 -30.64 18.05 11.54
CA ASN A 223 -30.47 19.42 12.05
C ASN A 223 -30.88 20.50 11.04
N HIS A 224 -30.96 20.18 9.74
CA HIS A 224 -31.46 21.08 8.69
C HIS A 224 -32.99 20.98 8.46
N LEU A 225 -33.69 20.17 9.25
CA LEU A 225 -35.15 20.00 9.22
C LEU A 225 -35.85 20.62 10.45
N LYS A 226 -35.18 21.52 11.18
CA LYS A 226 -35.76 22.38 12.22
C LYS A 226 -35.69 23.84 11.79
#